data_AF-A0A9E2BCH3-F1
#
_entry.id   AF-A0A9E2BCH3-F1
#
_cell.length_a   1.000
_cell.length_b   1.000
_cell.length_c   1.000
_cell.angle_alpha   90.00
_cell.angle_beta   90.00
_cell.angle_gamma   90.00
#
_symmetry.space_group_name_H-M   'P 1'
#
loop_
_entity.id
_entity.type
_entity.pdbx_description
1 polymer ?
#
loop_
_entity_poly.entity_id
_entity_poly.type
_entity_poly.pdbx_seq_one_letter_code
_entity_poly.pdbx_strand_id
1 'polypeptide(L)'
;MSAVVVAGCGGSSNGEVTTDTVSPSVAREWNEVLLQAIRGDFARPTVHARNLWHISAAMYDAWAVFDDTAATWLLDSEQNGYSCDLDPMPAPANVQAAREEAISHAAYQLITYRFRLSPGVLNTEDNADELLEELGFDPDNDSVDYTGGDYAALGNYIAECYIAYGHGDGSNELGFYANQYYMESQAPIEPNLPGNPNITDLNRWQRIQLPSFIDQSGNPIGSDVPFLSPEWGQVDPFALDGAPKDTFQRDGFDYQVYYPDLVPQPPTFDGPLAEEYKWGFALVSVWSGHLDPADGVMVDISPATLGSPDNANIETYYPASFENYDEFYDLLMGGDPSTGYPENPVTGEPYEPQMVPRGDYARVLAEFWADGPDSETPPGHWYVIMNEEVIDSPFFERRFEGQGEELGPLEWDVKAYFALGGTMHDAAIAAWGIKGWFDYLRPVSAIRAMADRGQSSDPMLPNYSPDGLPLIDGYIELVTIDDPVNLRGGSNEHVDKIKVYAWRGPTFINDPETDTAGVGWIRAERWWPYQRPSFVTPPFAGYVSGHSTYSRAAAEALTLLTGDPFFPGGLGEFEAPKNEFLVFE
;
A
#
# COMPACT_ATOMS: atom_id res chain seq x y z
N MET A 1 9.77 19.00 -6.13
CA MET A 1 10.56 19.63 -7.22
C MET A 1 11.90 20.13 -6.68
N SER A 2 12.87 19.23 -6.57
CA SER A 2 14.28 19.57 -6.36
C SER A 2 15.04 19.03 -7.57
N ALA A 3 15.42 19.91 -8.48
CA ALA A 3 16.23 19.56 -9.64
C ALA A 3 17.64 19.20 -9.15
N VAL A 4 17.95 17.91 -9.12
CA VAL A 4 19.32 17.43 -8.91
C VAL A 4 20.06 17.64 -10.22
N VAL A 5 20.94 18.64 -10.25
CA VAL A 5 21.91 18.80 -11.33
C VAL A 5 23.10 17.89 -11.01
N VAL A 6 23.13 16.70 -11.60
CA VAL A 6 24.31 15.82 -11.55
C VAL A 6 25.29 16.29 -12.64
N ALA A 7 26.50 16.66 -12.21
CA ALA A 7 27.55 17.09 -13.12
C ALA A 7 28.24 15.85 -13.73
N GLY A 8 28.00 15.61 -15.02
CA GLY A 8 28.65 14.56 -15.79
C GLY A 8 30.18 14.68 -15.81
N CYS A 9 30.86 13.62 -15.40
CA CYS A 9 32.29 13.42 -15.61
C CYS A 9 32.49 12.37 -16.69
N GLY A 10 32.44 12.78 -17.96
CA GLY A 10 32.97 12.00 -19.07
C GLY A 10 34.50 11.94 -19.01
N GLY A 11 35.07 10.73 -18.99
CA GLY A 11 36.52 10.53 -19.01
C GLY A 11 36.91 9.15 -19.52
N SER A 12 37.38 9.08 -20.77
CA SER A 12 37.93 7.86 -21.37
C SER A 12 39.33 7.51 -20.85
N SER A 13 39.59 6.20 -20.72
CA SER A 13 40.89 5.48 -20.77
C SER A 13 41.84 5.57 -19.56
N ASN A 14 41.80 4.54 -18.71
CA ASN A 14 42.88 3.57 -18.48
C ASN A 14 42.41 2.56 -17.42
N GLY A 15 42.78 1.29 -17.56
CA GLY A 15 42.33 0.17 -16.71
C GLY A 15 42.60 0.32 -15.21
N GLU A 16 41.76 1.08 -14.54
CA GLU A 16 41.46 0.98 -13.12
C GLU A 16 40.25 0.06 -12.97
N VAL A 17 40.36 -0.92 -12.07
CA VAL A 17 39.21 -1.63 -11.54
C VAL A 17 38.33 -0.56 -10.90
N THR A 18 37.24 -0.16 -11.56
CA THR A 18 36.29 0.80 -10.98
C THR A 18 35.65 0.09 -9.80
N THR A 19 36.02 0.51 -8.59
CA THR A 19 35.45 0.00 -7.34
C THR A 19 34.04 0.54 -7.17
N ASP A 20 33.10 -0.30 -6.71
CA ASP A 20 31.72 0.06 -6.39
C ASP A 20 31.68 1.16 -5.31
N THR A 21 31.65 2.42 -5.76
CA THR A 21 31.82 3.62 -4.93
C THR A 21 30.97 4.80 -5.38
N VAL A 22 30.29 4.67 -6.52
CA VAL A 22 29.41 5.72 -7.09
C VAL A 22 28.07 5.69 -6.35
N SER A 23 27.62 6.86 -5.88
CA SER A 23 26.35 7.03 -5.16
C SER A 23 25.64 8.29 -5.69
N PRO A 24 24.35 8.24 -6.03
CA PRO A 24 23.49 7.04 -6.07
C PRO A 24 24.04 5.97 -7.05
N SER A 25 23.75 4.70 -6.79
CA SER A 25 24.11 3.61 -7.71
C SER A 25 23.17 3.59 -8.92
N VAL A 26 23.56 2.91 -10.00
CA VAL A 26 22.67 2.75 -11.17
C VAL A 26 21.36 2.02 -10.81
N ALA A 27 21.39 1.08 -9.85
CA ALA A 27 20.17 0.43 -9.38
C ALA A 27 19.24 1.41 -8.65
N ARG A 28 19.81 2.35 -7.87
CA ARG A 28 19.08 3.43 -7.20
C ARG A 28 18.44 4.39 -8.20
N GLU A 29 19.14 4.72 -9.28
CA GLU A 29 18.64 5.59 -10.37
C GLU A 29 17.49 4.91 -11.14
N TRP A 30 17.65 3.64 -11.52
CA TRP A 30 16.55 2.88 -12.15
C TRP A 30 15.36 2.66 -11.23
N ASN A 31 15.60 2.53 -9.92
CA ASN A 31 14.51 2.48 -8.96
C ASN A 31 13.71 3.80 -8.92
N GLU A 32 14.35 4.97 -9.05
CA GLU A 32 13.61 6.23 -9.20
C GLU A 32 12.75 6.25 -10.46
N VAL A 33 13.30 5.82 -11.62
CA VAL A 33 12.53 5.73 -12.86
C VAL A 33 11.32 4.80 -12.69
N LEU A 34 11.49 3.66 -12.01
CA LEU A 34 10.40 2.74 -11.68
C LEU A 34 9.34 3.39 -10.78
N LEU A 35 9.75 4.06 -9.69
CA LEU A 35 8.81 4.73 -8.80
C LEU A 35 8.06 5.84 -9.54
N GLN A 36 8.73 6.63 -10.39
CA GLN A 36 8.06 7.62 -11.26
C GLN A 36 7.08 6.96 -12.24
N ALA A 37 7.44 5.81 -12.82
CA ALA A 37 6.53 5.06 -13.69
C ALA A 37 5.28 4.57 -12.96
N ILE A 38 5.41 4.16 -11.69
CA ILE A 38 4.28 3.78 -10.84
C ILE A 38 3.38 4.97 -10.53
N ARG A 39 3.95 6.14 -10.19
CA ARG A 39 3.20 7.40 -10.00
C ARG A 39 2.40 7.78 -11.25
N GLY A 40 2.97 7.54 -12.43
CA GLY A 40 2.34 7.77 -13.73
C GLY A 40 1.32 6.72 -14.17
N ASP A 41 1.07 5.67 -13.38
CA ASP A 41 0.18 4.56 -13.74
C ASP A 41 -1.09 4.51 -12.87
N PHE A 42 -2.04 3.64 -13.22
CA PHE A 42 -3.21 3.39 -12.40
C PHE A 42 -2.82 2.85 -11.02
N ALA A 43 -3.57 3.19 -9.97
CA ALA A 43 -3.35 2.69 -8.62
C ALA A 43 -3.67 1.18 -8.52
N ARG A 44 -2.64 0.35 -8.71
CA ARG A 44 -2.74 -1.12 -8.78
C ARG A 44 -1.73 -1.78 -7.85
N PRO A 45 -1.93 -1.75 -6.52
CA PRO A 45 -0.91 -2.14 -5.54
C PRO A 45 -0.39 -3.57 -5.75
N THR A 46 -1.23 -4.52 -6.15
CA THR A 46 -0.82 -5.90 -6.47
C THR A 46 0.10 -5.98 -7.69
N VAL A 47 -0.24 -5.26 -8.76
CA VAL A 47 0.55 -5.19 -9.99
C VAL A 47 1.87 -4.47 -9.73
N HIS A 48 1.85 -3.40 -8.94
CA HIS A 48 3.03 -2.60 -8.63
C HIS A 48 3.99 -3.30 -7.68
N ALA A 49 3.49 -4.04 -6.67
CA ALA A 49 4.31 -4.92 -5.85
C ALA A 49 5.05 -5.96 -6.71
N ARG A 50 4.36 -6.54 -7.70
CA ARG A 50 4.95 -7.49 -8.66
C ARG A 50 5.97 -6.82 -9.61
N ASN A 51 5.71 -5.61 -10.09
CA ASN A 51 6.65 -4.88 -10.94
C ASN A 51 7.93 -4.51 -10.16
N LEU A 52 7.79 -4.02 -8.92
CA LEU A 52 8.90 -3.79 -7.99
C LEU A 52 9.73 -5.06 -7.82
N TRP A 53 9.08 -6.20 -7.60
CA TRP A 53 9.75 -7.49 -7.48
C TRP A 53 10.51 -7.90 -8.75
N HIS A 54 9.84 -8.03 -9.89
CA HIS A 54 10.46 -8.55 -11.12
C HIS A 54 11.63 -7.67 -11.59
N ILE A 55 11.50 -6.34 -11.47
CA ILE A 55 12.59 -5.43 -11.86
C ILE A 55 13.75 -5.52 -10.87
N SER A 56 13.48 -5.56 -9.56
CA SER A 56 14.53 -5.74 -8.55
C SER A 56 15.27 -7.07 -8.71
N ALA A 57 14.55 -8.15 -9.02
CA ALA A 57 15.10 -9.46 -9.29
C ALA A 57 15.94 -9.50 -10.58
N ALA A 58 15.49 -8.85 -11.64
CA ALA A 58 16.27 -8.71 -12.87
C ALA A 58 17.58 -7.94 -12.65
N MET A 59 17.54 -6.84 -11.89
CA MET A 59 18.75 -6.09 -11.52
C MET A 59 19.70 -6.94 -10.66
N TYR A 60 19.16 -7.70 -9.72
CA TYR A 60 19.96 -8.62 -8.91
C TYR A 60 20.59 -9.74 -9.75
N ASP A 61 19.88 -10.34 -10.71
CA ASP A 61 20.43 -11.37 -11.59
C ASP A 61 21.55 -10.81 -12.49
N ALA A 62 21.36 -9.61 -13.04
CA ALA A 62 22.37 -8.91 -13.82
C ALA A 62 23.63 -8.57 -13.00
N TRP A 63 23.49 -8.38 -11.68
CA TRP A 63 24.61 -8.21 -10.75
C TRP A 63 25.28 -9.54 -10.37
N ALA A 64 24.47 -10.53 -10.00
CA ALA A 64 24.88 -11.81 -9.42
C ALA A 64 25.58 -12.73 -10.42
N VAL A 65 25.26 -12.64 -11.71
CA VAL A 65 25.92 -13.43 -12.78
C VAL A 65 27.44 -13.18 -12.87
N PHE A 66 27.91 -12.05 -12.37
CA PHE A 66 29.34 -11.72 -12.30
C PHE A 66 29.94 -11.88 -10.89
N ASP A 67 29.16 -12.35 -9.92
CA ASP A 67 29.62 -12.57 -8.55
C ASP A 67 30.10 -14.02 -8.35
N ASP A 68 31.19 -14.19 -7.61
CA ASP A 68 31.75 -15.52 -7.34
C ASP A 68 30.96 -16.30 -6.25
N THR A 69 30.07 -15.63 -5.52
CA THR A 69 29.37 -16.18 -4.36
C THR A 69 27.87 -16.15 -4.46
N ALA A 70 27.30 -15.12 -5.08
CA ALA A 70 25.87 -14.99 -5.27
C ALA A 70 25.36 -16.02 -6.29
N ALA A 71 24.11 -16.45 -6.09
CA ALA A 71 23.35 -17.15 -7.11
C ALA A 71 22.30 -16.19 -7.65
N THR A 72 22.08 -16.25 -8.96
CA THR A 72 20.92 -15.66 -9.64
C THR A 72 19.63 -16.33 -9.18
N TRP A 73 18.51 -15.62 -9.28
CA TRP A 73 17.18 -16.10 -8.94
C TRP A 73 16.50 -16.77 -10.15
N LEU A 74 16.33 -16.06 -11.27
CA LEU A 74 15.64 -16.60 -12.45
C LEU A 74 16.63 -17.06 -13.53
N LEU A 75 17.66 -16.25 -13.80
CA LEU A 75 18.71 -16.59 -14.77
C LEU A 75 19.47 -17.84 -14.31
N ASP A 76 19.73 -18.78 -15.23
CA ASP A 76 20.37 -20.09 -14.96
C ASP A 76 19.71 -20.91 -13.83
N SER A 77 18.43 -20.70 -13.58
CA SER A 77 17.67 -21.34 -12.51
C SER A 77 16.24 -21.70 -12.94
N GLU A 78 15.58 -22.57 -12.19
CA GLU A 78 14.17 -22.92 -12.38
C GLU A 78 13.33 -22.33 -11.24
N GLN A 79 12.35 -21.50 -11.59
CA GLN A 79 11.40 -20.90 -10.65
C GLN A 79 9.97 -21.25 -11.08
N ASN A 80 9.19 -21.85 -10.17
CA ASN A 80 7.78 -22.16 -10.39
C ASN A 80 7.48 -22.91 -11.73
N GLY A 81 8.41 -23.78 -12.15
CA GLY A 81 8.29 -24.57 -13.38
C GLY A 81 8.68 -23.84 -14.68
N TYR A 82 9.27 -22.65 -14.58
CA TYR A 82 9.87 -21.89 -15.68
C TYR A 82 11.39 -21.81 -15.50
N SER A 83 12.14 -21.89 -16.61
CA SER A 83 13.61 -21.82 -16.61
C SER A 83 14.10 -20.80 -17.64
N CYS A 84 15.17 -20.10 -17.31
CA CYS A 84 15.88 -19.17 -18.19
C CYS A 84 17.35 -19.61 -18.28
N ASP A 85 17.74 -20.28 -19.36
CA ASP A 85 19.10 -20.85 -19.49
C ASP A 85 20.16 -19.75 -19.71
N LEU A 86 21.34 -19.88 -19.09
CA LEU A 86 22.47 -18.99 -19.33
C LEU A 86 23.53 -19.67 -20.20
N ASP A 87 23.79 -19.10 -21.38
CA ASP A 87 24.88 -19.54 -22.24
C ASP A 87 26.24 -19.01 -21.74
N PRO A 88 27.35 -19.75 -21.96
CA PRO A 88 28.67 -19.29 -21.57
C PRO A 88 29.06 -17.98 -22.27
N MET A 89 29.53 -16.99 -21.49
CA MET A 89 30.02 -15.70 -22.00
C MET A 89 31.47 -15.41 -21.54
N PRO A 90 32.23 -14.56 -22.27
CA PRO A 90 33.55 -14.13 -21.86
C PRO A 90 33.53 -13.32 -20.55
N ALA A 91 34.52 -13.56 -19.69
CA ALA A 91 34.67 -12.78 -18.46
C ALA A 91 34.97 -11.29 -18.79
N PRO A 92 34.29 -10.33 -18.15
CA PRO A 92 34.51 -8.91 -18.38
C PRO A 92 35.90 -8.47 -17.95
N ALA A 93 36.46 -7.50 -18.69
CA ALA A 93 37.66 -6.80 -18.26
C ALA A 93 37.39 -5.85 -17.08
N ASN A 94 36.17 -5.33 -16.99
CA ASN A 94 35.67 -4.52 -15.88
C ASN A 94 34.29 -5.04 -15.46
N VAL A 95 34.24 -5.76 -14.33
CA VAL A 95 33.01 -6.34 -13.79
C VAL A 95 31.99 -5.27 -13.43
N GLN A 96 32.41 -4.16 -12.83
CA GLN A 96 31.50 -3.11 -12.40
C GLN A 96 30.78 -2.48 -13.60
N ALA A 97 31.52 -2.12 -14.65
CA ALA A 97 30.91 -1.56 -15.86
C ALA A 97 29.96 -2.56 -16.55
N ALA A 98 30.31 -3.85 -16.57
CA ALA A 98 29.44 -4.89 -17.12
C ALA A 98 28.14 -5.05 -16.31
N ARG A 99 28.22 -4.97 -14.98
CA ARG A 99 27.04 -4.95 -14.09
C ARG A 99 26.16 -3.74 -14.37
N GLU A 100 26.74 -2.55 -14.46
CA GLU A 100 25.99 -1.31 -14.68
C GLU A 100 25.26 -1.30 -16.04
N GLU A 101 25.92 -1.78 -17.10
CA GLU A 101 25.34 -1.90 -18.44
C GLU A 101 24.20 -2.94 -18.47
N ALA A 102 24.43 -4.15 -17.92
CA ALA A 102 23.42 -5.21 -17.90
C ALA A 102 22.20 -4.84 -17.04
N ILE A 103 22.42 -4.24 -15.86
CA ILE A 103 21.34 -3.73 -14.99
C ILE A 103 20.50 -2.70 -15.73
N SER A 104 21.15 -1.76 -16.41
CA SER A 104 20.45 -0.67 -17.08
C SER A 104 19.57 -1.16 -18.21
N HIS A 105 20.08 -2.04 -19.06
CA HIS A 105 19.28 -2.62 -20.14
C HIS A 105 18.16 -3.53 -19.62
N ALA A 106 18.40 -4.31 -18.55
CA ALA A 106 17.35 -5.13 -17.94
C ALA A 106 16.21 -4.28 -17.36
N ALA A 107 16.55 -3.23 -16.61
CA ALA A 107 15.57 -2.32 -16.01
C ALA A 107 14.82 -1.52 -17.09
N TYR A 108 15.53 -0.94 -18.06
CA TYR A 108 14.96 -0.21 -19.19
C TYR A 108 13.90 -1.02 -19.93
N GLN A 109 14.24 -2.24 -20.36
CA GLN A 109 13.32 -3.10 -21.12
C GLN A 109 12.11 -3.52 -20.29
N LEU A 110 12.31 -3.85 -19.00
CA LEU A 110 11.18 -4.23 -18.15
C LEU A 110 10.27 -3.04 -17.85
N ILE A 111 10.81 -1.87 -17.51
CA ILE A 111 10.01 -0.68 -17.22
C ILE A 111 9.18 -0.28 -18.44
N THR A 112 9.83 -0.08 -19.59
CA THR A 112 9.13 0.27 -20.84
C THR A 112 8.08 -0.77 -21.21
N TYR A 113 8.37 -2.07 -21.05
CA TYR A 113 7.40 -3.13 -21.29
C TYR A 113 6.20 -3.06 -20.32
N ARG A 114 6.43 -3.05 -19.01
CA ARG A 114 5.38 -3.14 -17.98
C ARG A 114 4.44 -1.94 -18.01
N PHE A 115 4.98 -0.75 -18.28
CA PHE A 115 4.25 0.51 -18.26
C PHE A 115 3.77 0.99 -19.64
N ARG A 116 3.97 0.21 -20.71
CA ARG A 116 3.53 0.54 -22.09
C ARG A 116 2.03 0.86 -22.27
N LEU A 117 1.20 0.44 -21.31
CA LEU A 117 -0.26 0.65 -21.29
C LEU A 117 -0.70 1.60 -20.16
N SER A 118 0.24 2.23 -19.46
CA SER A 118 -0.04 3.21 -18.41
C SER A 118 -0.52 4.54 -19.01
N PRO A 119 -1.32 5.34 -18.29
CA PRO A 119 -1.65 6.71 -18.67
C PRO A 119 -0.41 7.60 -18.89
N GLY A 120 0.62 7.44 -18.06
CA GLY A 120 1.86 8.22 -18.07
C GLY A 120 2.97 7.70 -18.99
N VAL A 121 2.67 6.76 -19.89
CA VAL A 121 3.68 6.02 -20.69
C VAL A 121 4.74 6.92 -21.36
N LEU A 122 4.36 8.07 -21.91
CA LEU A 122 5.31 8.97 -22.58
C LEU A 122 6.35 9.54 -21.61
N ASN A 123 5.93 9.91 -20.39
CA ASN A 123 6.88 10.38 -19.38
C ASN A 123 7.78 9.24 -18.89
N THR A 124 7.23 8.01 -18.79
CA THR A 124 8.01 6.83 -18.42
C THR A 124 9.06 6.51 -19.47
N GLU A 125 8.71 6.54 -20.75
CA GLU A 125 9.64 6.35 -21.87
C GLU A 125 10.70 7.46 -21.88
N ASP A 126 10.30 8.72 -21.80
CA ASP A 126 11.23 9.87 -21.77
C ASP A 126 12.22 9.76 -20.61
N ASN A 127 11.77 9.44 -19.38
CA ASN A 127 12.65 9.29 -18.22
C ASN A 127 13.62 8.09 -18.36
N ALA A 128 13.15 6.99 -18.96
CA ALA A 128 13.96 5.80 -19.14
C ALA A 128 15.01 6.01 -20.24
N ASP A 129 14.64 6.65 -21.34
CA ASP A 129 15.55 7.06 -22.42
C ASP A 129 16.60 8.04 -21.90
N GLU A 130 16.18 9.09 -21.17
CA GLU A 130 17.08 10.09 -20.60
C GLU A 130 18.13 9.44 -19.69
N LEU A 131 17.71 8.57 -18.75
CA LEU A 131 18.65 7.89 -17.86
C LEU A 131 19.62 6.97 -18.64
N LEU A 132 19.12 6.20 -19.60
CA LEU A 132 19.96 5.27 -20.37
C LEU A 132 21.01 6.02 -21.21
N GLU A 133 20.62 7.14 -21.84
CA GLU A 133 21.52 8.03 -22.58
C GLU A 133 22.53 8.74 -21.67
N GLU A 134 22.12 9.20 -20.48
CA GLU A 134 22.99 9.86 -19.49
C GLU A 134 24.09 8.91 -18.99
N LEU A 135 23.76 7.63 -18.82
CA LEU A 135 24.70 6.56 -18.49
C LEU A 135 25.62 6.19 -19.68
N GLY A 136 25.33 6.70 -20.88
CA GLY A 136 26.13 6.51 -22.09
C GLY A 136 25.83 5.23 -22.86
N PHE A 137 24.67 4.62 -22.62
CA PHE A 137 24.21 3.40 -23.30
C PHE A 137 23.29 3.73 -24.48
N ASP A 138 23.09 2.74 -25.38
CA ASP A 138 22.33 2.92 -26.62
C ASP A 138 20.91 2.35 -26.47
N PRO A 139 19.85 3.20 -26.42
CA PRO A 139 18.46 2.73 -26.33
C PRO A 139 18.00 1.90 -27.53
N ASP A 140 18.67 2.03 -28.68
CA ASP A 140 18.37 1.26 -29.89
C ASP A 140 19.01 -0.15 -29.86
N ASN A 141 19.79 -0.51 -28.84
CA ASN A 141 20.34 -1.86 -28.69
C ASN A 141 19.24 -2.84 -28.23
N ASP A 142 18.72 -3.60 -29.19
CA ASP A 142 17.71 -4.65 -29.01
C ASP A 142 18.29 -6.08 -29.08
N SER A 143 19.61 -6.22 -29.12
CA SER A 143 20.26 -7.53 -29.19
C SER A 143 20.00 -8.32 -27.90
N VAL A 144 19.89 -9.65 -28.02
CA VAL A 144 19.89 -10.59 -26.89
C VAL A 144 21.04 -11.61 -27.00
N ASP A 145 21.92 -11.44 -27.99
CA ASP A 145 23.11 -12.28 -28.15
C ASP A 145 24.29 -11.72 -27.35
N TYR A 146 24.34 -12.09 -26.07
CA TYR A 146 25.41 -11.71 -25.14
C TYR A 146 26.64 -12.60 -25.23
N THR A 147 26.63 -13.68 -26.02
CA THR A 147 27.70 -14.69 -26.05
C THR A 147 29.04 -14.14 -26.55
N GLY A 148 29.00 -12.99 -27.24
CA GLY A 148 30.17 -12.21 -27.66
C GLY A 148 30.80 -11.34 -26.57
N GLY A 149 30.21 -11.26 -25.38
CA GLY A 149 30.58 -10.31 -24.31
C GLY A 149 29.89 -8.95 -24.46
N ASP A 150 28.65 -8.93 -24.94
CA ASP A 150 27.77 -7.75 -25.01
C ASP A 150 26.86 -7.75 -23.79
N TYR A 151 27.11 -6.83 -22.84
CA TYR A 151 26.39 -6.81 -21.56
C TYR A 151 25.06 -6.06 -21.65
N ALA A 152 24.89 -5.16 -22.61
CA ALA A 152 23.59 -4.62 -22.97
C ALA A 152 22.66 -5.74 -23.47
N ALA A 153 23.19 -6.62 -24.34
CA ALA A 153 22.46 -7.78 -24.80
C ALA A 153 22.13 -8.78 -23.68
N LEU A 154 22.98 -8.90 -22.66
CA LEU A 154 22.70 -9.71 -21.47
C LEU A 154 21.53 -9.12 -20.68
N GLY A 155 21.53 -7.80 -20.46
CA GLY A 155 20.43 -7.11 -19.79
C GLY A 155 19.10 -7.27 -20.52
N ASN A 156 19.09 -7.09 -21.85
CA ASN A 156 17.93 -7.33 -22.69
C ASN A 156 17.42 -8.78 -22.58
N TYR A 157 18.32 -9.76 -22.62
CA TYR A 157 17.97 -11.17 -22.47
C TYR A 157 17.35 -11.48 -21.10
N ILE A 158 17.93 -10.93 -20.02
CA ILE A 158 17.37 -11.05 -18.67
C ILE A 158 15.95 -10.49 -18.66
N ALA A 159 15.72 -9.29 -19.20
CA ALA A 159 14.38 -8.71 -19.29
C ALA A 159 13.39 -9.61 -20.04
N GLU A 160 13.79 -10.21 -21.18
CA GLU A 160 12.95 -11.17 -21.92
C GLU A 160 12.56 -12.38 -21.05
N CYS A 161 13.48 -12.91 -20.25
CA CYS A 161 13.19 -14.01 -19.32
C CYS A 161 12.14 -13.62 -18.27
N TYR A 162 12.27 -12.43 -17.65
CA TYR A 162 11.28 -11.96 -16.66
C TYR A 162 9.93 -11.61 -17.29
N ILE A 163 9.91 -11.13 -18.54
CA ILE A 163 8.66 -10.92 -19.30
C ILE A 163 7.97 -12.25 -19.55
N ALA A 164 8.70 -13.25 -20.06
CA ALA A 164 8.17 -14.57 -20.38
C ALA A 164 7.73 -15.34 -19.12
N TYR A 165 8.49 -15.27 -18.03
CA TYR A 165 8.09 -15.78 -16.71
C TYR A 165 6.74 -15.17 -16.29
N GLY A 166 6.63 -13.84 -16.40
CA GLY A 166 5.44 -13.10 -16.02
C GLY A 166 4.18 -13.40 -16.84
N HIS A 167 4.29 -14.01 -18.02
CA HIS A 167 3.12 -14.44 -18.80
C HIS A 167 2.45 -15.69 -18.22
N GLY A 168 3.18 -16.48 -17.43
CA GLY A 168 2.74 -17.76 -16.87
C GLY A 168 2.47 -17.75 -15.38
N ASP A 169 2.83 -16.68 -14.66
CA ASP A 169 2.87 -16.62 -13.20
C ASP A 169 1.51 -16.49 -12.48
N GLY A 170 0.39 -16.67 -13.19
CA GLY A 170 -0.95 -16.55 -12.63
C GLY A 170 -1.50 -15.12 -12.52
N SER A 171 -0.74 -14.07 -12.85
CA SER A 171 -1.20 -12.67 -12.76
C SER A 171 -2.20 -12.26 -13.85
N ASN A 172 -2.33 -13.05 -14.92
CA ASN A 172 -3.11 -12.73 -16.12
C ASN A 172 -2.68 -11.40 -16.78
N GLU A 173 -1.38 -11.11 -16.79
CA GLU A 173 -0.83 -9.89 -17.39
C GLU A 173 -1.23 -9.69 -18.86
N LEU A 174 -1.22 -10.75 -19.69
CA LEU A 174 -1.64 -10.68 -21.09
C LEU A 174 -3.13 -10.30 -21.25
N GLY A 175 -3.94 -10.60 -20.24
CA GLY A 175 -5.33 -10.16 -20.11
C GLY A 175 -5.49 -8.82 -19.37
N PHE A 176 -4.41 -8.05 -19.23
CA PHE A 176 -4.35 -6.79 -18.49
C PHE A 176 -4.81 -6.93 -17.03
N TYR A 177 -4.43 -8.05 -16.39
CA TYR A 177 -4.74 -8.37 -15.00
C TYR A 177 -6.25 -8.44 -14.69
N ALA A 178 -7.09 -8.61 -15.71
CA ALA A 178 -8.53 -8.69 -15.55
C ALA A 178 -8.94 -9.97 -14.80
N ASN A 179 -10.02 -9.87 -14.02
CA ASN A 179 -10.60 -11.01 -13.31
C ASN A 179 -11.08 -12.06 -14.32
N GLN A 180 -10.77 -13.33 -14.07
CA GLN A 180 -11.17 -14.44 -14.94
C GLN A 180 -12.35 -15.25 -14.35
N TYR A 181 -12.52 -15.22 -13.04
CA TYR A 181 -13.44 -16.08 -12.30
C TYR A 181 -14.34 -15.33 -11.30
N TYR A 182 -13.80 -14.31 -10.62
CA TYR A 182 -14.56 -13.56 -9.63
C TYR A 182 -15.75 -12.84 -10.27
N MET A 183 -16.92 -13.03 -9.66
CA MET A 183 -18.15 -12.34 -10.04
C MET A 183 -18.70 -11.58 -8.83
N GLU A 184 -19.02 -10.30 -9.06
CA GLU A 184 -19.67 -9.47 -8.05
C GLU A 184 -21.06 -10.02 -7.72
N SER A 185 -21.39 -10.07 -6.44
CA SER A 185 -22.61 -10.72 -5.95
C SER A 185 -23.79 -9.76 -5.75
N GLN A 186 -23.55 -8.44 -5.77
CA GLN A 186 -24.56 -7.44 -5.41
C GLN A 186 -24.41 -6.12 -6.14
N ALA A 187 -25.50 -5.36 -6.19
CA ALA A 187 -25.56 -4.05 -6.86
C ALA A 187 -24.63 -3.03 -6.17
N PRO A 188 -24.03 -2.08 -6.93
CA PRO A 188 -23.16 -1.09 -6.34
C PRO A 188 -23.90 -0.15 -5.38
N ILE A 189 -23.18 0.37 -4.39
CA ILE A 189 -23.63 1.52 -3.60
C ILE A 189 -23.36 2.80 -4.38
N GLU A 190 -24.30 3.75 -4.33
CA GLU A 190 -24.14 5.10 -4.88
C GLU A 190 -24.03 6.09 -3.71
N PRO A 191 -22.82 6.45 -3.23
CA PRO A 191 -22.68 7.25 -2.00
C PRO A 191 -23.33 8.64 -2.04
N ASN A 192 -23.60 9.17 -3.24
CA ASN A 192 -24.32 10.42 -3.46
C ASN A 192 -25.82 10.33 -3.12
N LEU A 193 -26.38 9.12 -3.15
CA LEU A 193 -27.74 8.84 -2.73
C LEU A 193 -27.77 8.46 -1.24
N PRO A 194 -28.85 8.78 -0.50
CA PRO A 194 -29.01 8.32 0.87
C PRO A 194 -29.19 6.80 0.96
N GLY A 195 -28.52 6.20 1.94
CA GLY A 195 -28.72 4.82 2.36
C GLY A 195 -27.94 3.81 1.52
N ASN A 196 -28.33 2.56 1.66
CA ASN A 196 -27.88 1.43 0.87
C ASN A 196 -29.02 0.39 0.71
N PRO A 197 -30.15 0.77 0.08
CA PRO A 197 -31.36 -0.07 0.06
C PRO A 197 -31.23 -1.31 -0.84
N ASN A 198 -30.22 -1.36 -1.71
CA ASN A 198 -30.04 -2.42 -2.71
C ASN A 198 -29.06 -3.51 -2.27
N ILE A 199 -28.43 -3.37 -1.09
CA ILE A 199 -27.53 -4.40 -0.58
C ILE A 199 -28.31 -5.67 -0.25
N THR A 200 -27.80 -6.81 -0.69
CA THR A 200 -28.43 -8.13 -0.48
C THR A 200 -27.64 -9.01 0.46
N ASP A 201 -26.34 -8.78 0.62
CA ASP A 201 -25.47 -9.54 1.51
C ASP A 201 -24.51 -8.61 2.27
N LEU A 202 -24.64 -8.56 3.59
CA LEU A 202 -23.82 -7.73 4.48
C LEU A 202 -22.46 -8.32 4.80
N ASN A 203 -22.22 -9.56 4.39
CA ASN A 203 -20.94 -10.25 4.58
C ASN A 203 -20.05 -10.14 3.35
N ARG A 204 -20.57 -9.66 2.22
CA ARG A 204 -19.88 -9.62 0.92
C ARG A 204 -19.58 -8.20 0.48
N TRP A 205 -18.50 -8.00 -0.26
CA TRP A 205 -18.05 -6.70 -0.73
C TRP A 205 -19.07 -6.09 -1.69
N GLN A 206 -19.19 -4.77 -1.64
CA GLN A 206 -20.09 -4.02 -2.51
C GLN A 206 -19.27 -2.98 -3.25
N ARG A 207 -19.36 -3.02 -4.56
CA ARG A 207 -18.74 -2.02 -5.43
C ARG A 207 -19.32 -0.63 -5.16
N ILE A 208 -18.51 0.41 -5.30
CA ILE A 208 -18.94 1.81 -5.21
C ILE A 208 -19.14 2.36 -6.62
N GLN A 209 -20.21 3.14 -6.83
CA GLN A 209 -20.49 3.87 -8.05
C GLN A 209 -20.51 5.38 -7.79
N LEU A 210 -19.63 6.11 -8.48
CA LEU A 210 -19.52 7.57 -8.45
C LEU A 210 -19.71 8.17 -9.86
N PRO A 211 -20.18 9.42 -9.99
CA PRO A 211 -20.30 10.09 -11.30
C PRO A 211 -18.96 10.31 -12.00
N SER A 212 -17.88 10.48 -11.22
CA SER A 212 -16.51 10.65 -11.69
C SER A 212 -15.59 9.93 -10.70
N PHE A 213 -14.59 9.21 -11.21
CA PHE A 213 -13.61 8.50 -10.40
C PHE A 213 -12.22 9.02 -10.71
N ILE A 214 -11.43 9.17 -9.66
CA ILE A 214 -9.99 9.43 -9.70
C ILE A 214 -9.37 8.36 -8.80
N ASP A 215 -8.42 7.60 -9.33
CA ASP A 215 -7.71 6.60 -8.53
C ASP A 215 -6.70 7.25 -7.55
N GLN A 216 -5.96 6.42 -6.80
CA GLN A 216 -4.99 6.94 -5.82
C GLN A 216 -3.82 7.69 -6.47
N SER A 217 -3.54 7.42 -7.74
CA SER A 217 -2.48 8.06 -8.53
C SER A 217 -3.00 9.23 -9.36
N GLY A 218 -4.20 9.76 -9.05
CA GLY A 218 -4.72 10.96 -9.69
C GLY A 218 -5.32 10.76 -11.08
N ASN A 219 -5.42 9.52 -11.57
CA ASN A 219 -5.90 9.23 -12.92
C ASN A 219 -7.44 9.14 -12.96
N PRO A 220 -8.11 9.86 -13.89
CA PRO A 220 -9.54 9.66 -14.12
C PRO A 220 -9.82 8.24 -14.62
N ILE A 221 -10.61 7.49 -13.87
CA ILE A 221 -11.05 6.14 -14.25
C ILE A 221 -12.56 6.11 -14.52
N GLY A 222 -13.01 5.03 -15.16
CA GLY A 222 -14.42 4.85 -15.49
C GLY A 222 -15.33 4.84 -14.26
N SER A 223 -16.64 5.04 -14.46
CA SER A 223 -17.62 5.12 -13.38
C SER A 223 -17.97 3.77 -12.70
N ASP A 224 -17.26 2.71 -13.08
CA ASP A 224 -17.58 1.33 -12.75
C ASP A 224 -16.29 0.52 -12.72
N VAL A 225 -15.66 0.42 -11.54
CA VAL A 225 -14.38 -0.24 -11.34
C VAL A 225 -14.64 -1.60 -10.68
N PRO A 226 -14.26 -2.72 -11.33
CA PRO A 226 -14.45 -4.06 -10.75
C PRO A 226 -13.51 -4.27 -9.55
N PHE A 227 -13.73 -5.36 -8.80
CA PHE A 227 -12.77 -5.80 -7.77
C PHE A 227 -11.37 -5.93 -8.40
N LEU A 228 -10.40 -5.19 -7.88
CA LEU A 228 -9.00 -5.25 -8.28
C LEU A 228 -8.31 -6.51 -7.72
N SER A 229 -7.94 -7.43 -8.63
CA SER A 229 -7.13 -8.62 -8.38
C SER A 229 -7.65 -9.59 -7.29
N PRO A 230 -8.95 -9.94 -7.20
CA PRO A 230 -9.48 -10.89 -6.21
C PRO A 230 -8.88 -12.31 -6.33
N GLU A 231 -8.23 -12.60 -7.44
CA GLU A 231 -7.64 -13.91 -7.77
C GLU A 231 -6.12 -13.95 -7.46
N TRP A 232 -5.54 -12.86 -6.95
CA TRP A 232 -4.07 -12.69 -6.83
C TRP A 232 -3.37 -13.69 -5.92
N GLY A 233 -4.09 -14.39 -5.04
CA GLY A 233 -3.53 -15.48 -4.25
C GLY A 233 -2.99 -16.65 -5.10
N GLN A 234 -3.37 -16.73 -6.39
CA GLN A 234 -2.85 -17.70 -7.36
C GLN A 234 -1.55 -17.28 -8.03
N VAL A 235 -1.09 -16.04 -7.83
CA VAL A 235 0.17 -15.59 -8.42
C VAL A 235 1.33 -16.35 -7.77
N ASP A 236 2.29 -16.75 -8.58
CA ASP A 236 3.46 -17.49 -8.12
C ASP A 236 4.25 -16.67 -7.07
N PRO A 237 4.53 -17.23 -5.89
CA PRO A 237 5.22 -16.51 -4.83
C PRO A 237 6.75 -16.50 -5.02
N PHE A 238 7.41 -15.60 -4.28
CA PHE A 238 8.85 -15.57 -4.13
C PHE A 238 9.33 -16.50 -3.00
N ALA A 239 8.91 -16.22 -1.76
CA ALA A 239 9.39 -16.87 -0.54
C ALA A 239 8.27 -17.56 0.26
N LEU A 240 7.04 -17.58 -0.24
CA LEU A 240 5.92 -18.31 0.38
C LEU A 240 5.90 -19.81 0.03
N ASP A 241 6.89 -20.34 -0.70
CA ASP A 241 6.94 -21.78 -0.95
C ASP A 241 7.12 -22.56 0.37
N GLY A 242 6.35 -23.63 0.53
CA GLY A 242 6.29 -24.39 1.78
C GLY A 242 5.58 -23.70 2.96
N ALA A 243 5.10 -22.46 2.82
CA ALA A 243 4.30 -21.80 3.84
C ALA A 243 2.94 -22.51 4.04
N PRO A 244 2.36 -22.49 5.26
CA PRO A 244 1.02 -23.02 5.49
C PRO A 244 0.01 -22.35 4.57
N LYS A 245 -0.78 -23.16 3.87
CA LYS A 245 -1.73 -22.68 2.87
C LYS A 245 -2.95 -23.59 2.82
N ASP A 246 -4.13 -22.97 2.83
CA ASP A 246 -5.39 -23.64 2.58
C ASP A 246 -5.95 -23.23 1.21
N THR A 247 -6.62 -24.17 0.55
CA THR A 247 -7.34 -23.93 -0.70
C THR A 247 -8.84 -23.95 -0.44
N PHE A 248 -9.49 -22.83 -0.74
CA PHE A 248 -10.92 -22.67 -0.60
C PHE A 248 -11.60 -22.59 -1.97
N GLN A 249 -12.76 -23.21 -2.14
CA GLN A 249 -13.41 -23.29 -3.45
C GLN A 249 -14.69 -22.45 -3.47
N ARG A 250 -14.84 -21.60 -4.49
CA ARG A 250 -16.09 -20.88 -4.78
C ARG A 250 -16.23 -20.63 -6.28
N ASP A 251 -17.42 -20.90 -6.80
CA ASP A 251 -17.83 -20.63 -8.20
C ASP A 251 -16.89 -21.22 -9.27
N GLY A 252 -16.28 -22.37 -8.97
CA GLY A 252 -15.39 -23.07 -9.90
C GLY A 252 -13.94 -22.57 -9.87
N PHE A 253 -13.59 -21.70 -8.91
CA PHE A 253 -12.25 -21.21 -8.69
C PHE A 253 -11.74 -21.59 -7.30
N ASP A 254 -10.45 -21.88 -7.23
CA ASP A 254 -9.73 -22.19 -6.00
C ASP A 254 -9.03 -20.92 -5.52
N TYR A 255 -9.42 -20.42 -4.35
CA TYR A 255 -8.75 -19.32 -3.66
C TYR A 255 -7.66 -19.88 -2.75
N GLN A 256 -6.43 -19.42 -2.94
CA GLN A 256 -5.30 -19.75 -2.08
C GLN A 256 -5.21 -18.74 -0.94
N VAL A 257 -5.20 -19.23 0.29
CA VAL A 257 -5.05 -18.40 1.49
C VAL A 257 -3.83 -18.89 2.26
N TYR A 258 -2.81 -18.04 2.30
CA TYR A 258 -1.58 -18.27 3.05
C TYR A 258 -1.77 -17.92 4.53
N TYR A 259 -1.10 -18.68 5.39
CA TYR A 259 -1.18 -18.59 6.86
C TYR A 259 -2.62 -18.63 7.41
N PRO A 260 -3.44 -19.63 7.03
CA PRO A 260 -4.86 -19.69 7.39
C PRO A 260 -5.10 -19.67 8.91
N ASP A 261 -4.17 -20.24 9.70
CA ASP A 261 -4.25 -20.23 11.16
C ASP A 261 -4.16 -18.83 11.79
N LEU A 262 -3.53 -17.87 11.08
CA LEU A 262 -3.41 -16.48 11.51
C LEU A 262 -4.55 -15.60 10.98
N VAL A 263 -5.43 -16.16 10.15
CA VAL A 263 -6.50 -15.43 9.46
C VAL A 263 -7.85 -16.04 9.84
N PRO A 264 -8.37 -15.74 11.04
CA PRO A 264 -9.66 -16.24 11.45
C PRO A 264 -10.77 -15.70 10.53
N GLN A 265 -11.88 -16.44 10.46
CA GLN A 265 -13.10 -15.96 9.82
C GLN A 265 -13.51 -14.63 10.46
N PRO A 266 -13.63 -13.52 9.70
CA PRO A 266 -14.05 -12.24 10.26
C PRO A 266 -15.49 -12.35 10.78
N PRO A 267 -15.89 -11.54 11.78
CA PRO A 267 -17.26 -11.50 12.25
C PRO A 267 -18.25 -11.35 11.09
N THR A 268 -19.37 -12.05 11.14
CA THR A 268 -20.41 -11.96 10.09
C THR A 268 -21.68 -11.37 10.69
N PHE A 269 -22.43 -10.65 9.85
CA PHE A 269 -23.64 -9.94 10.22
C PHE A 269 -24.70 -10.82 10.90
N ASP A 270 -24.84 -12.05 10.43
CA ASP A 270 -25.81 -13.06 10.89
C ASP A 270 -25.13 -14.20 11.70
N GLY A 271 -23.86 -14.02 12.06
CA GLY A 271 -23.05 -15.01 12.76
C GLY A 271 -23.13 -14.92 14.28
N PRO A 272 -22.41 -15.81 14.99
CA PRO A 272 -22.29 -15.74 16.45
C PRO A 272 -21.60 -14.46 16.93
N LEU A 273 -20.84 -13.78 16.06
CA LEU A 273 -20.12 -12.54 16.34
C LEU A 273 -20.80 -11.31 15.71
N ALA A 274 -22.13 -11.33 15.60
CA ALA A 274 -22.90 -10.25 14.97
C ALA A 274 -22.80 -8.92 15.72
N GLU A 275 -22.59 -8.93 17.04
CA GLU A 275 -22.42 -7.71 17.82
C GLU A 275 -21.02 -7.10 17.59
N GLU A 276 -19.98 -7.92 17.48
CA GLU A 276 -18.61 -7.50 17.12
C GLU A 276 -18.57 -6.96 15.69
N TYR A 277 -19.34 -7.54 14.76
CA TYR A 277 -19.54 -7.00 13.41
C TYR A 277 -20.10 -5.57 13.49
N LYS A 278 -21.21 -5.36 14.22
CA LYS A 278 -21.87 -4.05 14.34
C LYS A 278 -20.97 -3.04 15.02
N TRP A 279 -20.35 -3.43 16.13
CA TRP A 279 -19.43 -2.59 16.90
C TRP A 279 -18.21 -2.18 16.05
N GLY A 280 -17.57 -3.13 15.36
CA GLY A 280 -16.38 -2.86 14.55
C GLY A 280 -16.64 -1.89 13.40
N PHE A 281 -17.80 -1.98 12.75
CA PHE A 281 -18.19 -0.98 11.74
C PHE A 281 -18.62 0.35 12.35
N ALA A 282 -19.31 0.35 13.48
CA ALA A 282 -19.70 1.57 14.18
C ALA A 282 -18.49 2.38 14.66
N LEU A 283 -17.42 1.71 15.12
CA LEU A 283 -16.16 2.34 15.54
C LEU A 283 -15.60 3.27 14.47
N VAL A 284 -15.66 2.89 13.19
CA VAL A 284 -15.17 3.74 12.07
C VAL A 284 -15.91 5.07 12.01
N SER A 285 -17.22 5.07 12.27
CA SER A 285 -18.01 6.32 12.30
C SER A 285 -17.69 7.17 13.53
N VAL A 286 -17.37 6.55 14.68
CA VAL A 286 -16.97 7.24 15.91
C VAL A 286 -15.61 7.91 15.74
N TRP A 287 -14.61 7.19 15.22
CA TRP A 287 -13.27 7.72 14.95
C TRP A 287 -13.25 8.79 13.86
N SER A 288 -14.21 8.75 12.92
CA SER A 288 -14.42 9.87 11.99
C SER A 288 -14.76 11.19 12.70
N GLY A 289 -15.25 11.14 13.94
CA GLY A 289 -15.46 12.30 14.80
C GLY A 289 -14.17 12.95 15.32
N HIS A 290 -13.01 12.31 15.18
CA HIS A 290 -11.71 12.84 15.63
C HIS A 290 -11.04 13.76 14.60
N LEU A 291 -11.63 13.94 13.43
CA LEU A 291 -11.05 14.70 12.30
C LEU A 291 -11.23 16.23 12.43
N ASP A 292 -11.80 16.73 13.54
CA ASP A 292 -12.01 18.16 13.74
C ASP A 292 -10.78 18.80 14.42
N PRO A 293 -10.06 19.72 13.77
CA PRO A 293 -8.96 20.45 14.42
C PRO A 293 -9.44 21.33 15.59
N ALA A 294 -10.74 21.62 15.68
CA ALA A 294 -11.34 22.40 16.75
C ALA A 294 -11.92 21.56 17.90
N ASP A 295 -11.71 20.24 17.92
CA ASP A 295 -12.18 19.38 19.03
C ASP A 295 -11.50 19.70 20.39
N GLY A 296 -10.38 20.42 20.35
CA GLY A 296 -9.63 20.87 21.53
C GLY A 296 -8.74 19.80 22.15
N VAL A 297 -8.60 18.63 21.52
CA VAL A 297 -7.74 17.54 21.97
C VAL A 297 -6.34 17.73 21.37
N MET A 298 -5.33 17.76 22.23
CA MET A 298 -3.93 17.78 21.83
C MET A 298 -3.32 16.40 22.09
N VAL A 299 -2.54 15.90 21.14
CA VAL A 299 -1.80 14.65 21.22
C VAL A 299 -0.32 14.91 21.06
N ASP A 300 0.51 14.19 21.82
CA ASP A 300 1.95 14.14 21.59
C ASP A 300 2.19 13.09 20.50
N ILE A 301 2.73 13.51 19.36
CA ILE A 301 3.02 12.64 18.22
C ILE A 301 4.49 12.23 18.14
N SER A 302 5.30 12.59 19.15
CA SER A 302 6.68 12.15 19.20
C SER A 302 6.76 10.62 19.40
N PRO A 303 7.89 10.00 19.04
CA PRO A 303 8.10 8.58 19.32
C PRO A 303 8.02 8.21 20.81
N ALA A 304 8.06 9.17 21.74
CA ALA A 304 7.88 8.93 23.18
C ALA A 304 6.50 8.40 23.55
N THR A 305 5.47 8.75 22.79
CA THR A 305 4.06 8.52 23.16
C THR A 305 3.34 7.61 22.18
N LEU A 306 3.56 7.77 20.88
CA LEU A 306 3.02 6.90 19.85
C LEU A 306 4.06 5.86 19.45
N GLY A 307 3.68 4.59 19.44
CA GLY A 307 4.64 3.51 19.22
C GLY A 307 4.06 2.31 18.51
N SER A 308 4.87 1.26 18.45
CA SER A 308 4.56 0.01 17.76
C SER A 308 4.14 -1.08 18.75
N PRO A 309 3.35 -2.08 18.32
CA PRO A 309 3.24 -3.37 19.00
C PRO A 309 4.58 -3.99 19.45
N ASP A 310 5.70 -3.64 18.80
CA ASP A 310 7.04 -4.11 19.15
C ASP A 310 7.52 -3.64 20.53
N ASN A 311 6.91 -2.59 21.09
CA ASN A 311 7.14 -2.16 22.47
C ASN A 311 6.36 -2.95 23.51
N ALA A 312 5.50 -3.87 23.06
CA ALA A 312 4.74 -4.76 23.91
C ALA A 312 5.21 -6.21 23.78
N ASN A 313 4.80 -7.04 24.73
CA ASN A 313 4.93 -8.48 24.55
C ASN A 313 3.91 -8.94 23.50
N ILE A 314 4.39 -9.20 22.29
CA ILE A 314 3.57 -9.56 21.12
C ILE A 314 2.64 -10.76 21.38
N GLU A 315 3.06 -11.73 22.20
CA GLU A 315 2.25 -12.90 22.56
C GLU A 315 0.97 -12.54 23.33
N THR A 316 0.98 -11.37 23.97
CA THR A 316 -0.11 -10.86 24.80
C THR A 316 -0.69 -9.56 24.28
N TYR A 317 -0.08 -8.96 23.26
CA TYR A 317 -0.48 -7.66 22.73
C TYR A 317 -1.79 -7.78 21.96
N TYR A 318 -1.84 -8.67 20.98
CA TYR A 318 -3.03 -8.84 20.17
C TYR A 318 -4.09 -9.68 20.90
N PRO A 319 -5.37 -9.29 20.83
CA PRO A 319 -6.46 -10.10 21.34
C PRO A 319 -6.56 -11.44 20.61
N ALA A 320 -6.83 -12.51 21.36
CA ALA A 320 -6.91 -13.88 20.81
C ALA A 320 -8.19 -14.15 20.00
N SER A 321 -9.22 -13.32 20.12
CA SER A 321 -10.47 -13.41 19.38
C SER A 321 -11.11 -12.04 19.19
N PHE A 322 -12.02 -11.92 18.22
CA PHE A 322 -12.74 -10.69 17.92
C PHE A 322 -13.61 -10.17 19.08
N GLU A 323 -14.03 -11.05 20.00
CA GLU A 323 -14.86 -10.67 21.16
C GLU A 323 -14.14 -9.72 22.13
N ASN A 324 -12.81 -9.63 22.06
CA ASN A 324 -12.01 -8.77 22.93
C ASN A 324 -11.51 -7.49 22.23
N TYR A 325 -11.93 -7.24 20.97
CA TYR A 325 -11.45 -6.08 20.22
C TYR A 325 -12.01 -4.76 20.78
N ASP A 326 -13.17 -4.79 21.45
CA ASP A 326 -13.78 -3.64 22.11
C ASP A 326 -13.08 -3.25 23.43
N GLU A 327 -12.33 -4.17 24.03
CA GLU A 327 -11.39 -3.89 25.11
C GLU A 327 -10.02 -3.44 24.60
N PHE A 328 -9.63 -3.86 23.39
CA PHE A 328 -8.33 -3.54 22.79
C PHE A 328 -8.26 -2.11 22.24
N TYR A 329 -9.26 -1.69 21.46
CA TYR A 329 -9.30 -0.34 20.90
C TYR A 329 -10.04 0.63 21.83
N ASP A 330 -9.45 1.81 22.06
CA ASP A 330 -10.17 2.88 22.74
C ASP A 330 -11.19 3.51 21.77
N LEU A 331 -12.44 3.12 21.90
CA LEU A 331 -13.53 3.58 21.05
C LEU A 331 -13.66 5.11 21.04
N LEU A 332 -13.46 5.79 22.17
CA LEU A 332 -13.75 7.22 22.31
C LEU A 332 -12.53 8.10 22.07
N MET A 333 -11.36 7.69 22.57
CA MET A 333 -10.12 8.45 22.43
C MET A 333 -9.36 8.10 21.15
N GLY A 334 -9.61 6.92 20.58
CA GLY A 334 -8.86 6.37 19.46
C GLY A 334 -7.58 5.68 19.89
N GLY A 335 -7.05 4.84 19.01
CA GLY A 335 -5.80 4.11 19.25
C GLY A 335 -5.98 2.74 19.90
N ASP A 336 -4.85 2.13 20.20
CA ASP A 336 -4.69 0.79 20.77
C ASP A 336 -3.77 0.86 22.03
N PRO A 337 -3.45 -0.26 22.69
CA PRO A 337 -2.62 -0.26 23.90
C PRO A 337 -1.11 -0.06 23.65
N SER A 338 -0.67 0.24 22.43
CA SER A 338 0.75 0.48 22.14
C SER A 338 1.29 1.67 22.93
N THR A 339 2.60 1.65 23.15
CA THR A 339 3.32 2.73 23.84
C THR A 339 4.58 3.08 23.05
N GLY A 340 4.97 4.36 23.11
CA GLY A 340 6.19 4.86 22.47
C GLY A 340 7.51 4.42 23.14
N TYR A 341 8.61 4.89 22.57
CA TYR A 341 9.98 4.73 23.05
C TYR A 341 10.41 6.00 23.81
N PRO A 342 10.70 5.94 25.12
CA PRO A 342 10.96 7.16 25.90
C PRO A 342 12.25 7.89 25.50
N GLU A 343 13.23 7.18 24.94
CA GLU A 343 14.55 7.68 24.59
C GLU A 343 14.94 7.25 23.17
N ASN A 344 15.65 8.11 22.46
CA ASN A 344 16.22 7.78 21.17
C ASN A 344 17.34 6.73 21.37
N PRO A 345 17.30 5.59 20.66
CA PRO A 345 18.20 4.45 20.91
C PRO A 345 19.65 4.73 20.53
N VAL A 346 19.90 5.70 19.66
CA VAL A 346 21.24 6.08 19.18
C VAL A 346 21.87 7.13 20.09
N THR A 347 21.10 8.14 20.51
CA THR A 347 21.63 9.25 21.32
C THR A 347 21.51 9.02 22.82
N GLY A 348 20.55 8.20 23.27
CA GLY A 348 20.21 8.00 24.68
C GLY A 348 19.47 9.19 25.32
N GLU A 349 19.08 10.19 24.53
CA GLU A 349 18.32 11.35 25.01
C GLU A 349 16.81 11.12 24.84
N PRO A 350 15.96 11.67 25.72
CA PRO A 350 14.52 11.57 25.56
C PRO A 350 14.05 12.25 24.27
N TYR A 351 13.03 11.68 23.61
CA TYR A 351 12.40 12.38 22.49
C TYR A 351 11.66 13.63 23.00
N GLU A 352 11.84 14.74 22.29
CA GLU A 352 11.14 15.98 22.61
C GLU A 352 9.64 15.84 22.28
N PRO A 353 8.72 16.18 23.22
CA PRO A 353 7.29 16.12 22.98
C PRO A 353 6.85 16.99 21.80
N GLN A 354 5.99 16.46 20.94
CA GLN A 354 5.44 17.14 19.77
C GLN A 354 3.91 17.25 19.89
N MET A 355 3.45 18.29 20.58
CA MET A 355 2.03 18.49 20.83
C MET A 355 1.32 19.11 19.62
N VAL A 356 0.40 18.38 19.01
CA VAL A 356 -0.42 18.84 17.88
C VAL A 356 -1.92 18.58 18.12
N PRO A 357 -2.85 19.31 17.47
CA PRO A 357 -4.26 18.97 17.52
C PRO A 357 -4.50 17.57 16.95
N ARG A 358 -5.31 16.75 17.63
CA ARG A 358 -5.61 15.39 17.17
C ARG A 358 -6.22 15.37 15.78
N GLY A 359 -7.13 16.31 15.48
CA GLY A 359 -7.74 16.43 14.16
C GLY A 359 -6.75 16.75 13.04
N ASP A 360 -5.70 17.52 13.32
CA ASP A 360 -4.62 17.75 12.34
C ASP A 360 -3.83 16.44 12.12
N TYR A 361 -3.39 15.80 13.20
CA TYR A 361 -2.62 14.56 13.13
C TYR A 361 -3.37 13.44 12.40
N ALA A 362 -4.64 13.18 12.74
CA ALA A 362 -5.41 12.10 12.16
C ALA A 362 -5.64 12.29 10.64
N ARG A 363 -5.83 13.53 10.18
CA ARG A 363 -5.98 13.85 8.75
C ARG A 363 -4.65 13.71 8.01
N VAL A 364 -3.56 14.26 8.57
CA VAL A 364 -2.22 14.11 7.99
C VAL A 364 -1.84 12.65 7.91
N LEU A 365 -2.05 11.86 8.96
CA LEU A 365 -1.75 10.43 8.99
C LEU A 365 -2.56 9.66 7.93
N ALA A 366 -3.85 9.99 7.78
CA ALA A 366 -4.71 9.35 6.79
C ALA A 366 -4.24 9.63 5.36
N GLU A 367 -3.83 10.85 5.04
CA GLU A 367 -3.37 11.22 3.70
C GLU A 367 -1.93 10.77 3.44
N PHE A 368 -1.05 10.80 4.45
CA PHE A 368 0.32 10.29 4.37
C PHE A 368 0.34 8.82 3.96
N TRP A 369 -0.50 7.97 4.57
CA TRP A 369 -0.57 6.55 4.20
C TRP A 369 -1.53 6.24 3.05
N ALA A 370 -2.32 7.21 2.59
CA ALA A 370 -3.15 7.02 1.39
C ALA A 370 -2.37 7.26 0.09
N ASP A 371 -1.20 7.90 0.19
CA ASP A 371 -0.24 8.18 -0.88
C ASP A 371 -0.81 8.98 -2.06
N GLY A 372 -1.95 9.67 -1.95
CA GLY A 372 -2.60 10.31 -3.12
C GLY A 372 -2.42 11.83 -3.20
N PRO A 373 -2.54 12.47 -4.39
CA PRO A 373 -2.79 11.91 -5.73
C PRO A 373 -1.54 11.59 -6.58
N ASP A 374 -0.32 11.61 -6.01
CA ASP A 374 0.93 11.30 -6.74
C ASP A 374 1.55 9.97 -6.26
N SER A 375 0.70 8.95 -6.12
CA SER A 375 0.99 7.69 -5.42
C SER A 375 1.94 6.75 -6.14
N GLU A 376 3.00 6.32 -5.45
CA GLU A 376 3.78 5.11 -5.75
C GLU A 376 3.06 3.82 -5.30
N THR A 377 1.83 3.96 -4.77
CA THR A 377 1.07 2.96 -4.02
C THR A 377 1.80 2.45 -2.77
N PRO A 378 1.10 1.79 -1.83
CA PRO A 378 1.73 1.34 -0.59
C PRO A 378 3.04 0.54 -0.74
N PRO A 379 3.19 -0.41 -1.68
CA PRO A 379 4.46 -1.11 -1.83
C PRO A 379 5.60 -0.19 -2.32
N GLY A 380 5.31 0.83 -3.14
CA GLY A 380 6.29 1.79 -3.62
C GLY A 380 6.69 2.82 -2.56
N HIS A 381 5.76 3.23 -1.69
CA HIS A 381 6.08 4.13 -0.57
C HIS A 381 7.16 3.51 0.34
N TRP A 382 7.17 2.21 0.58
CA TRP A 382 8.23 1.57 1.36
C TRP A 382 9.60 1.57 0.67
N TYR A 383 9.66 1.63 -0.66
CA TYR A 383 10.90 1.90 -1.38
C TYR A 383 11.35 3.36 -1.21
N VAL A 384 10.42 4.32 -1.25
CA VAL A 384 10.72 5.73 -0.94
C VAL A 384 11.30 5.87 0.46
N ILE A 385 10.67 5.27 1.48
CA ILE A 385 11.18 5.25 2.85
C ILE A 385 12.58 4.63 2.92
N MET A 386 12.79 3.47 2.28
CA MET A 386 14.11 2.84 2.27
C MET A 386 15.17 3.73 1.62
N ASN A 387 14.82 4.39 0.52
CA ASN A 387 15.75 5.23 -0.22
C ASN A 387 16.07 6.52 0.54
N GLU A 388 15.06 7.28 0.90
CA GLU A 388 15.21 8.66 1.40
C GLU A 388 15.49 8.70 2.90
N GLU A 389 14.82 7.88 3.70
CA GLU A 389 14.94 7.91 5.18
C GLU A 389 16.03 6.95 5.70
N VAL A 390 16.35 5.89 4.96
CA VAL A 390 17.37 4.91 5.36
C VAL A 390 18.67 5.11 4.60
N ILE A 391 18.68 4.90 3.28
CA ILE A 391 19.91 4.85 2.47
C ILE A 391 20.59 6.21 2.37
N ASP A 392 19.82 7.29 2.19
CA ASP A 392 20.34 8.65 2.06
C ASP A 392 20.70 9.30 3.42
N SER A 393 20.36 8.64 4.53
CA SER A 393 20.70 9.12 5.87
C SER A 393 22.23 9.18 6.07
N PRO A 394 22.78 10.29 6.60
CA PRO A 394 24.21 10.40 6.89
C PRO A 394 24.69 9.47 8.02
N PHE A 395 23.76 8.83 8.73
CA PHE A 395 24.05 7.88 9.81
C PHE A 395 24.01 6.42 9.36
N PHE A 396 23.68 6.16 8.10
CA PHE A 396 23.54 4.82 7.57
C PHE A 396 24.88 4.27 7.04
N GLU A 397 25.21 3.05 7.45
CA GLU A 397 26.34 2.28 6.92
C GLU A 397 25.79 1.09 6.13
N ARG A 398 26.25 0.90 4.89
CA ARG A 398 25.76 -0.18 3.99
C ARG A 398 26.30 -1.55 4.41
N ARG A 399 25.88 -2.06 5.57
CA ARG A 399 26.27 -3.37 6.12
C ARG A 399 25.10 -4.34 6.09
N PHE A 400 25.31 -5.51 5.50
CA PHE A 400 24.22 -6.47 5.33
C PHE A 400 23.87 -7.10 6.66
N GLU A 401 22.60 -6.99 7.05
CA GLU A 401 22.10 -7.34 8.37
C GLU A 401 22.78 -6.55 9.51
N GLY A 402 23.29 -5.35 9.20
CA GLY A 402 24.06 -4.52 10.15
C GLY A 402 25.43 -5.13 10.52
N GLN A 403 25.89 -6.13 9.77
CA GLN A 403 27.10 -6.91 10.08
C GLN A 403 28.09 -6.94 8.92
N GLY A 404 29.31 -7.40 9.20
CA GLY A 404 30.34 -7.62 8.19
C GLY A 404 30.98 -6.35 7.65
N GLU A 405 31.65 -6.47 6.50
CA GLU A 405 32.26 -5.34 5.81
C GLU A 405 31.19 -4.44 5.17
N GLU A 406 31.52 -3.16 5.00
CA GLU A 406 30.61 -2.24 4.32
C GLU A 406 30.61 -2.56 2.82
N LEU A 407 29.43 -2.71 2.26
CA LEU A 407 29.21 -3.00 0.86
C LEU A 407 29.24 -1.71 0.04
N GLY A 408 29.61 -1.84 -1.23
CA GLY A 408 29.50 -0.73 -2.17
C GLY A 408 28.02 -0.36 -2.43
N PRO A 409 27.74 0.86 -2.91
CA PRO A 409 26.37 1.30 -3.16
C PRO A 409 25.58 0.37 -4.08
N LEU A 410 26.16 -0.07 -5.20
CA LEU A 410 25.45 -0.94 -6.14
C LEU A 410 25.10 -2.29 -5.52
N GLU A 411 26.06 -2.94 -4.87
CA GLU A 411 25.85 -4.23 -4.21
C GLU A 411 24.80 -4.14 -3.09
N TRP A 412 24.82 -3.07 -2.31
CA TRP A 412 23.80 -2.82 -1.29
C TRP A 412 22.41 -2.71 -1.90
N ASP A 413 22.26 -1.82 -2.88
CA ASP A 413 20.98 -1.44 -3.45
C ASP A 413 20.32 -2.65 -4.14
N VAL A 414 21.05 -3.42 -4.94
CA VAL A 414 20.49 -4.62 -5.60
C VAL A 414 20.02 -5.68 -4.60
N LYS A 415 20.75 -5.89 -3.49
CA LYS A 415 20.35 -6.84 -2.44
C LYS A 415 19.14 -6.34 -1.65
N ALA A 416 19.12 -5.05 -1.32
CA ALA A 416 18.02 -4.42 -0.59
C ALA A 416 16.73 -4.41 -1.42
N TYR A 417 16.80 -4.01 -2.69
CA TYR A 417 15.65 -4.03 -3.61
C TYR A 417 15.16 -5.44 -3.88
N PHE A 418 16.06 -6.43 -4.01
CA PHE A 418 15.68 -7.83 -4.16
C PHE A 418 14.84 -8.30 -2.96
N ALA A 419 15.33 -8.09 -1.74
CA ALA A 419 14.65 -8.52 -0.53
C ALA A 419 13.33 -7.77 -0.29
N LEU A 420 13.32 -6.45 -0.42
CA LEU A 420 12.11 -5.64 -0.22
C LEU A 420 11.07 -5.91 -1.31
N GLY A 421 11.49 -6.03 -2.58
CA GLY A 421 10.60 -6.32 -3.71
C GLY A 421 9.91 -7.66 -3.55
N GLY A 422 10.66 -8.70 -3.22
CA GLY A 422 10.09 -10.03 -2.96
C GLY A 422 9.12 -10.02 -1.78
N THR A 423 9.46 -9.26 -0.72
CA THR A 423 8.57 -9.05 0.43
C THR A 423 7.26 -8.37 0.05
N MET A 424 7.30 -7.33 -0.78
CA MET A 424 6.10 -6.64 -1.26
C MET A 424 5.26 -7.58 -2.14
N HIS A 425 5.88 -8.33 -3.04
CA HIS A 425 5.18 -9.30 -3.89
C HIS A 425 4.43 -10.36 -3.08
N ASP A 426 5.10 -10.99 -2.11
CA ASP A 426 4.47 -12.01 -1.26
C ASP A 426 3.40 -11.43 -0.32
N ALA A 427 3.61 -10.22 0.19
CA ALA A 427 2.59 -9.49 0.96
C ALA A 427 1.31 -9.25 0.13
N ALA A 428 1.46 -8.94 -1.17
CA ALA A 428 0.34 -8.79 -2.08
C ALA A 428 -0.42 -10.11 -2.26
N ILE A 429 0.30 -11.22 -2.51
CA ILE A 429 -0.29 -12.57 -2.68
C ILE A 429 -1.08 -12.98 -1.44
N ALA A 430 -0.47 -12.85 -0.26
CA ALA A 430 -1.12 -13.22 1.00
C ALA A 430 -2.37 -12.38 1.25
N ALA A 431 -2.26 -11.05 1.16
CA ALA A 431 -3.39 -10.15 1.44
C ALA A 431 -4.54 -10.30 0.44
N TRP A 432 -4.24 -10.39 -0.86
CA TRP A 432 -5.28 -10.51 -1.88
C TRP A 432 -5.87 -11.92 -2.01
N GLY A 433 -5.13 -12.98 -1.64
CA GLY A 433 -5.71 -14.32 -1.45
C GLY A 433 -6.81 -14.31 -0.38
N ILE A 434 -6.55 -13.67 0.76
CA ILE A 434 -7.51 -13.48 1.86
C ILE A 434 -8.69 -12.61 1.40
N LYS A 435 -8.43 -11.43 0.82
CA LYS A 435 -9.46 -10.51 0.33
C LYS A 435 -10.36 -11.16 -0.71
N GLY A 436 -9.75 -11.89 -1.64
CA GLY A 436 -10.45 -12.68 -2.65
C GLY A 436 -11.40 -13.67 -2.02
N TRP A 437 -10.91 -14.50 -1.09
CA TRP A 437 -11.72 -15.52 -0.44
C TRP A 437 -12.84 -14.94 0.42
N PHE A 438 -12.54 -14.12 1.43
CA PHE A 438 -13.56 -13.63 2.35
C PHE A 438 -14.49 -12.62 1.70
N ASP A 439 -14.02 -11.89 0.69
CA ASP A 439 -14.80 -10.90 -0.06
C ASP A 439 -15.54 -9.95 0.88
N TYR A 440 -14.89 -9.50 1.96
CA TYR A 440 -15.55 -8.87 3.10
C TYR A 440 -15.97 -7.41 2.85
N LEU A 441 -17.12 -7.01 3.40
CA LEU A 441 -17.73 -5.69 3.20
C LEU A 441 -16.90 -4.52 3.74
N ARG A 442 -17.11 -3.31 3.18
CA ARG A 442 -16.46 -2.05 3.59
C ARG A 442 -17.37 -1.19 4.51
N PRO A 443 -16.79 -0.31 5.35
CA PRO A 443 -17.56 0.50 6.30
C PRO A 443 -18.68 1.35 5.70
N VAL A 444 -18.46 2.00 4.56
CA VAL A 444 -19.48 2.86 3.92
C VAL A 444 -20.76 2.08 3.60
N SER A 445 -20.62 0.85 3.13
CA SER A 445 -21.76 -0.01 2.81
C SER A 445 -22.42 -0.57 4.08
N ALA A 446 -21.63 -1.02 5.04
CA ALA A 446 -22.12 -1.62 6.29
C ALA A 446 -22.88 -0.60 7.15
N ILE A 447 -22.28 0.56 7.41
CA ILE A 447 -22.86 1.63 8.24
C ILE A 447 -24.18 2.11 7.64
N ARG A 448 -24.21 2.40 6.34
CA ARG A 448 -25.42 2.88 5.65
C ARG A 448 -26.52 1.83 5.61
N ALA A 449 -26.17 0.57 5.36
CA ALA A 449 -27.14 -0.52 5.34
C ALA A 449 -27.73 -0.81 6.73
N MET A 450 -26.92 -0.80 7.79
CA MET A 450 -27.39 -0.94 9.16
C MET A 450 -28.27 0.26 9.56
N ALA A 451 -27.88 1.49 9.19
CA ALA A 451 -28.67 2.68 9.47
C ALA A 451 -30.06 2.67 8.79
N ASP A 452 -30.16 2.15 7.57
CA ASP A 452 -31.45 1.98 6.87
C ASP A 452 -32.38 0.98 7.57
N ARG A 453 -31.81 0.04 8.36
CA ARG A 453 -32.57 -0.92 9.17
C ARG A 453 -32.99 -0.38 10.54
N GLY A 454 -32.47 0.79 10.95
CA GLY A 454 -32.79 1.42 12.23
C GLY A 454 -31.70 1.23 13.28
N GLN A 455 -32.08 1.22 14.56
CA GLN A 455 -31.14 1.05 15.68
C GLN A 455 -31.30 -0.31 16.36
N SER A 456 -30.19 -0.87 16.87
CA SER A 456 -30.17 -2.20 17.50
C SER A 456 -30.01 -2.22 19.02
N SER A 457 -29.93 -1.07 19.68
CA SER A 457 -29.58 -0.97 21.11
C SER A 457 -30.76 -1.10 22.06
N ASP A 458 -31.93 -0.54 21.73
CA ASP A 458 -33.08 -0.52 22.66
C ASP A 458 -34.41 -0.85 21.96
N PRO A 459 -35.03 -2.01 22.23
CA PRO A 459 -36.32 -2.39 21.65
C PRO A 459 -37.50 -1.48 22.03
N MET A 460 -37.35 -0.62 23.02
CA MET A 460 -38.37 0.34 23.45
C MET A 460 -38.26 1.69 22.75
N LEU A 461 -37.14 1.97 22.08
CA LEU A 461 -36.98 3.19 21.29
C LEU A 461 -37.57 3.04 19.87
N PRO A 462 -37.96 4.14 19.22
CA PRO A 462 -38.40 4.12 17.83
C PRO A 462 -37.37 3.49 16.89
N ASN A 463 -37.85 3.01 15.74
CA ASN A 463 -37.02 2.46 14.66
C ASN A 463 -36.06 1.34 15.12
N TYR A 464 -36.48 0.54 16.11
CA TYR A 464 -35.69 -0.61 16.55
C TYR A 464 -35.69 -1.72 15.51
N SER A 465 -34.50 -2.28 15.29
CA SER A 465 -34.28 -3.53 14.58
C SER A 465 -33.04 -4.21 15.15
N PRO A 466 -33.08 -5.53 15.43
CA PRO A 466 -31.87 -6.27 15.82
C PRO A 466 -30.79 -6.22 14.73
N ASP A 467 -31.15 -5.86 13.50
CA ASP A 467 -30.28 -5.75 12.33
C ASP A 467 -29.77 -4.31 12.09
N GLY A 468 -30.09 -3.39 13.02
CA GLY A 468 -29.78 -1.97 12.94
C GLY A 468 -28.35 -1.60 13.40
N LEU A 469 -28.06 -0.29 13.34
CA LEU A 469 -26.81 0.29 13.85
C LEU A 469 -26.90 0.48 15.38
N PRO A 470 -25.86 0.17 16.17
CA PRO A 470 -25.90 0.39 17.60
C PRO A 470 -25.87 1.89 17.93
N LEU A 471 -26.67 2.31 18.92
CA LEU A 471 -26.63 3.64 19.50
C LEU A 471 -25.44 3.77 20.46
N ILE A 472 -24.77 4.91 20.38
CA ILE A 472 -23.63 5.30 21.22
C ILE A 472 -23.87 6.75 21.62
N ASP A 473 -24.08 7.01 22.91
CA ASP A 473 -24.41 8.35 23.43
C ASP A 473 -23.37 9.39 22.97
N GLY A 474 -23.83 10.48 22.35
CA GLY A 474 -22.96 11.52 21.81
C GLY A 474 -22.30 11.23 20.45
N TYR A 475 -22.45 10.02 19.89
CA TYR A 475 -21.82 9.64 18.62
C TYR A 475 -22.76 9.00 17.60
N ILE A 476 -23.68 8.12 18.02
CA ILE A 476 -24.68 7.48 17.17
C ILE A 476 -26.02 7.55 17.89
N GLU A 477 -26.94 8.35 17.36
CA GLU A 477 -28.19 8.71 18.03
C GLU A 477 -29.38 8.67 17.07
N LEU A 478 -30.58 8.69 17.64
CA LEU A 478 -31.80 8.98 16.88
C LEU A 478 -31.90 10.48 16.61
N VAL A 479 -32.35 10.83 15.41
CA VAL A 479 -32.78 12.18 15.07
C VAL A 479 -34.07 12.49 15.82
N THR A 480 -34.10 13.61 16.52
CA THR A 480 -35.18 14.06 17.37
C THR A 480 -35.92 15.25 16.75
N ILE A 481 -37.06 15.62 17.35
CA ILE A 481 -37.81 16.81 16.93
C ILE A 481 -37.08 18.13 17.24
N ASP A 482 -36.18 18.10 18.22
CA ASP A 482 -35.39 19.25 18.65
C ASP A 482 -34.12 19.44 17.81
N ASP A 483 -33.78 18.45 16.97
CA ASP A 483 -32.64 18.55 16.06
C ASP A 483 -32.86 19.63 14.99
N PRO A 484 -31.77 20.25 14.49
CA PRO A 484 -31.81 21.18 13.37
C PRO A 484 -32.56 20.67 12.13
N VAL A 485 -33.17 21.58 11.38
CA VAL A 485 -33.98 21.26 10.18
C VAL A 485 -33.20 20.46 9.13
N ASN A 486 -31.88 20.68 9.00
CA ASN A 486 -31.03 19.92 8.08
C ASN A 486 -30.88 18.43 8.48
N LEU A 487 -31.13 18.07 9.74
CA LEU A 487 -31.16 16.70 10.23
C LEU A 487 -32.57 16.11 10.19
N ARG A 488 -33.54 16.75 10.88
CA ARG A 488 -34.92 16.22 11.01
C ARG A 488 -35.77 16.37 9.75
N GLY A 489 -35.37 17.23 8.83
CA GLY A 489 -36.15 17.58 7.65
C GLY A 489 -37.20 18.66 7.93
N GLY A 490 -37.69 19.30 6.87
CA GLY A 490 -38.63 20.43 6.99
C GLY A 490 -39.99 20.03 7.55
N SER A 491 -40.36 18.76 7.40
CA SER A 491 -41.62 18.16 7.83
C SER A 491 -41.42 17.07 8.89
N ASN A 492 -40.24 17.00 9.51
CA ASN A 492 -39.84 15.95 10.47
C ASN A 492 -39.75 14.55 9.84
N GLU A 493 -39.58 14.46 8.52
CA GLU A 493 -39.53 13.21 7.76
C GLU A 493 -38.33 12.31 8.09
N HIS A 494 -37.37 12.82 8.88
CA HIS A 494 -36.19 12.07 9.33
C HIS A 494 -36.14 11.87 10.85
N VAL A 495 -37.15 12.30 11.61
CA VAL A 495 -37.23 11.93 13.04
C VAL A 495 -37.27 10.41 13.17
N ASP A 496 -36.61 9.89 14.21
CA ASP A 496 -36.39 8.46 14.47
C ASP A 496 -35.43 7.75 13.50
N LYS A 497 -34.86 8.45 12.50
CA LYS A 497 -33.70 7.93 11.74
C LYS A 497 -32.42 8.08 12.53
N ILE A 498 -31.35 7.43 12.08
CA ILE A 498 -30.04 7.46 12.73
C ILE A 498 -29.22 8.68 12.27
N LYS A 499 -28.58 9.37 13.20
CA LYS A 499 -27.53 10.38 12.99
C LYS A 499 -26.22 9.91 13.60
N VAL A 500 -25.11 10.31 13.00
CA VAL A 500 -23.75 10.05 13.49
C VAL A 500 -22.98 11.37 13.64
N TYR A 501 -22.12 11.48 14.66
CA TYR A 501 -21.22 12.60 14.87
C TYR A 501 -19.86 12.28 14.24
N ALA A 502 -19.65 12.75 13.01
CA ALA A 502 -18.54 12.34 12.15
C ALA A 502 -18.09 13.49 11.25
N TRP A 503 -17.01 13.29 10.48
CA TRP A 503 -16.65 14.20 9.38
C TRP A 503 -17.85 14.38 8.45
N ARG A 504 -18.20 15.62 8.14
CA ARG A 504 -19.50 15.94 7.53
C ARG A 504 -19.60 15.52 6.06
N GLY A 505 -18.49 15.15 5.46
CA GLY A 505 -18.46 14.65 4.10
C GLY A 505 -18.23 15.74 3.05
N PRO A 506 -18.00 15.31 1.79
CA PRO A 506 -17.58 16.19 0.71
C PRO A 506 -18.63 17.23 0.32
N THR A 507 -19.91 17.04 0.65
CA THR A 507 -20.96 18.02 0.35
C THR A 507 -20.88 19.29 1.19
N PHE A 508 -20.00 19.34 2.19
CA PHE A 508 -19.74 20.53 3.00
C PHE A 508 -18.51 21.32 2.53
N ILE A 509 -17.84 20.84 1.49
CA ILE A 509 -16.66 21.48 0.86
C ILE A 509 -17.13 22.05 -0.48
N ASN A 510 -17.09 23.38 -0.64
CA ASN A 510 -17.37 24.03 -1.92
C ASN A 510 -16.08 24.32 -2.68
N ASP A 511 -15.06 24.76 -1.96
CA ASP A 511 -13.72 25.04 -2.48
C ASP A 511 -12.67 24.25 -1.67
N PRO A 512 -12.11 23.17 -2.23
CA PRO A 512 -11.15 22.33 -1.53
C PRO A 512 -9.78 23.00 -1.29
N GLU A 513 -9.57 24.23 -1.75
CA GLU A 513 -8.36 24.99 -1.39
C GLU A 513 -8.55 25.79 -0.08
N THR A 514 -9.79 25.97 0.39
CA THR A 514 -10.09 26.92 1.48
C THR A 514 -11.16 26.49 2.48
N ASP A 515 -12.06 25.58 2.11
CA ASP A 515 -13.10 25.06 2.98
C ASP A 515 -12.58 23.87 3.81
N THR A 516 -13.24 23.56 4.93
CA THR A 516 -13.10 22.26 5.60
C THR A 516 -14.49 21.76 5.92
N ALA A 517 -14.73 20.45 5.79
CA ALA A 517 -16.08 19.94 6.10
C ALA A 517 -16.36 20.02 7.61
N GLY A 518 -15.30 19.89 8.42
CA GLY A 518 -15.36 19.76 9.87
C GLY A 518 -16.12 18.52 10.31
N VAL A 519 -16.35 18.42 11.62
CA VAL A 519 -17.14 17.33 12.21
C VAL A 519 -18.49 17.85 12.68
N GLY A 520 -19.50 16.99 12.65
CA GLY A 520 -20.76 17.25 13.31
C GLY A 520 -21.80 16.17 13.05
N TRP A 521 -23.00 16.40 13.57
CA TRP A 521 -24.12 15.52 13.32
C TRP A 521 -24.52 15.54 11.84
N ILE A 522 -24.48 14.36 11.23
CA ILE A 522 -25.02 14.07 9.90
C ILE A 522 -25.96 12.87 9.98
N ARG A 523 -26.90 12.75 9.03
CA ARG A 523 -27.72 11.53 8.92
C ARG A 523 -26.82 10.37 8.50
N ALA A 524 -26.93 9.22 9.16
CA ALA A 524 -26.09 8.05 8.90
C ALA A 524 -26.22 7.52 7.47
N GLU A 525 -27.42 7.63 6.88
CA GLU A 525 -27.67 7.33 5.46
C GLU A 525 -26.84 8.18 4.48
N ARG A 526 -26.21 9.27 4.96
CA ARG A 526 -25.33 10.15 4.18
C ARG A 526 -23.88 10.13 4.68
N TRP A 527 -23.48 9.18 5.53
CA TRP A 527 -22.11 9.11 6.04
C TRP A 527 -21.10 8.81 4.91
N TRP A 528 -19.95 9.45 4.94
CA TRP A 528 -18.82 9.22 4.04
C TRP A 528 -17.55 8.95 4.86
N PRO A 529 -16.67 8.03 4.42
CA PRO A 529 -15.31 7.98 4.93
C PRO A 529 -14.57 9.28 4.55
N TYR A 530 -13.51 9.63 5.28
CA TYR A 530 -12.65 10.77 4.95
C TYR A 530 -11.89 10.51 3.64
N GLN A 531 -12.37 11.11 2.55
CA GLN A 531 -11.83 11.00 1.19
C GLN A 531 -12.44 12.08 0.28
N ARG A 532 -11.78 12.41 -0.84
CA ARG A 532 -12.39 13.26 -1.88
C ARG A 532 -13.65 12.60 -2.46
N PRO A 533 -14.64 13.37 -2.95
CA PRO A 533 -15.85 12.81 -3.55
C PRO A 533 -15.60 12.01 -4.84
N SER A 534 -14.48 12.27 -5.51
CA SER A 534 -14.00 11.54 -6.68
C SER A 534 -12.97 10.46 -6.34
N PHE A 535 -12.41 10.49 -5.13
CA PHE A 535 -11.43 9.51 -4.66
C PHE A 535 -12.14 8.33 -4.03
N VAL A 536 -11.63 7.15 -4.29
CA VAL A 536 -12.38 5.92 -4.08
C VAL A 536 -11.88 5.26 -2.80
N THR A 537 -12.81 4.80 -1.97
CA THR A 537 -12.51 3.67 -1.09
C THR A 537 -12.06 2.52 -2.00
N PRO A 538 -10.82 2.02 -1.90
CA PRO A 538 -10.22 1.22 -2.97
C PRO A 538 -11.09 0.04 -3.41
N PRO A 539 -11.12 -0.30 -4.72
CA PRO A 539 -12.09 -1.22 -5.32
C PRO A 539 -11.77 -2.69 -5.02
N PHE A 540 -11.76 -3.06 -3.74
CA PHE A 540 -11.52 -4.41 -3.24
C PHE A 540 -12.02 -4.58 -1.81
N ALA A 541 -12.22 -5.84 -1.41
CA ALA A 541 -12.71 -6.24 -0.09
C ALA A 541 -11.91 -5.67 1.09
N GLY A 542 -12.59 -5.53 2.23
CA GLY A 542 -12.07 -4.86 3.44
C GLY A 542 -11.14 -5.70 4.31
N TYR A 543 -11.21 -7.03 4.26
CA TYR A 543 -10.47 -7.91 5.16
C TYR A 543 -9.51 -8.83 4.38
N VAL A 544 -8.21 -8.87 4.69
CA VAL A 544 -7.44 -8.01 5.63
C VAL A 544 -7.01 -6.69 4.98
N SER A 545 -6.41 -5.76 5.71
CA SER A 545 -5.88 -4.50 5.14
C SER A 545 -4.59 -4.75 4.33
N GLY A 546 -4.57 -4.35 3.05
CA GLY A 546 -3.37 -4.46 2.23
C GLY A 546 -2.23 -3.55 2.70
N HIS A 547 -2.54 -2.30 3.07
CA HIS A 547 -1.54 -1.34 3.57
C HIS A 547 -0.86 -1.87 4.84
N SER A 548 -1.65 -2.45 5.75
CA SER A 548 -1.11 -3.00 7.00
C SER A 548 -0.22 -4.22 6.74
N THR A 549 -0.58 -5.09 5.79
CA THR A 549 0.25 -6.23 5.39
C THR A 549 1.57 -5.78 4.74
N TYR A 550 1.53 -4.86 3.78
CA TYR A 550 2.76 -4.30 3.19
C TYR A 550 3.62 -3.63 4.25
N SER A 551 3.02 -2.81 5.12
CA SER A 551 3.76 -2.01 6.10
C SER A 551 4.47 -2.86 7.12
N ARG A 552 3.80 -3.87 7.69
CA ARG A 552 4.48 -4.73 8.66
C ARG A 552 5.55 -5.59 7.99
N ALA A 553 5.30 -6.10 6.79
CA ALA A 553 6.27 -6.92 6.07
C ALA A 553 7.52 -6.10 5.68
N ALA A 554 7.33 -4.88 5.17
CA ALA A 554 8.42 -3.98 4.83
C ALA A 554 9.25 -3.58 6.05
N ALA A 555 8.60 -3.18 7.16
CA ALA A 555 9.29 -2.82 8.39
C ALA A 555 10.17 -3.96 8.92
N GLU A 556 9.67 -5.21 8.88
CA GLU A 556 10.45 -6.39 9.27
C GLU A 556 11.61 -6.65 8.30
N ALA A 557 11.38 -6.57 6.99
CA ALA A 557 12.43 -6.74 5.99
C ALA A 557 13.54 -5.68 6.14
N LEU A 558 13.19 -4.42 6.37
CA LEU A 558 14.15 -3.34 6.61
C LEU A 558 14.90 -3.54 7.93
N THR A 559 14.23 -3.99 8.99
CA THR A 559 14.88 -4.34 10.26
C THR A 559 15.94 -5.41 10.05
N LEU A 560 15.61 -6.47 9.31
CA LEU A 560 16.55 -7.55 9.01
C LEU A 560 17.69 -7.08 8.10
N LEU A 561 17.39 -6.30 7.06
CA LEU A 561 18.40 -5.79 6.13
C LEU A 561 19.40 -4.86 6.82
N THR A 562 18.92 -3.92 7.62
CA THR A 562 19.77 -2.93 8.30
C THR A 562 20.39 -3.47 9.61
N GLY A 563 19.84 -4.56 10.15
CA GLY A 563 20.22 -5.11 11.45
C GLY A 563 19.71 -4.31 12.64
N ASP A 564 18.85 -3.31 12.42
CA ASP A 564 18.35 -2.39 13.43
C ASP A 564 16.85 -2.09 13.20
N PRO A 565 15.97 -2.23 14.21
CA PRO A 565 14.54 -1.89 14.06
C PRO A 565 14.27 -0.38 14.01
N PHE A 566 15.28 0.46 14.18
CA PHE A 566 15.14 1.92 14.17
C PHE A 566 15.69 2.56 12.89
N PHE A 567 15.12 3.70 12.50
CA PHE A 567 15.72 4.55 11.46
C PHE A 567 17.16 4.92 11.82
N PRO A 568 18.07 5.07 10.84
CA PRO A 568 19.44 5.53 11.12
C PRO A 568 19.44 6.87 11.87
N GLY A 569 20.16 6.95 13.00
CA GLY A 569 20.11 8.10 13.90
C GLY A 569 18.95 8.07 14.92
N GLY A 570 18.10 7.05 14.86
CA GLY A 570 16.98 6.79 15.77
C GLY A 570 15.71 7.60 15.48
N LEU A 571 15.62 8.28 14.34
CA LEU A 571 14.46 9.10 13.96
C LEU A 571 14.41 9.31 12.44
N GLY A 572 13.23 9.11 11.84
CA GLY A 572 12.87 9.63 10.52
C GLY A 572 11.82 10.72 10.68
N GLU A 573 11.82 11.72 9.79
CA GLU A 573 10.95 12.89 9.91
C GLU A 573 10.19 13.14 8.61
N PHE A 574 8.87 13.29 8.71
CA PHE A 574 8.04 13.76 7.61
C PHE A 574 7.45 15.13 7.94
N GLU A 575 7.71 16.11 7.08
CA GLU A 575 7.13 17.45 7.20
C GLU A 575 5.84 17.56 6.38
N ALA A 576 4.73 17.91 7.04
CA ALA A 576 3.45 18.23 6.40
C ALA A 576 3.17 19.74 6.53
N PRO A 577 3.53 20.58 5.54
CA PRO A 577 3.37 22.01 5.66
C PRO A 577 1.89 22.41 5.67
N LYS A 578 1.57 23.35 6.56
CA LYS A 578 0.20 23.82 6.76
C LYS A 578 -0.35 24.46 5.48
N ASN A 579 -1.54 24.01 5.06
CA ASN A 579 -2.23 24.42 3.83
C ASN A 579 -1.54 24.00 2.52
N GLU A 580 -0.56 23.08 2.57
CA GLU A 580 0.13 22.58 1.37
C GLU A 580 0.06 21.06 1.23
N PHE A 581 -0.21 20.34 2.33
CA PHE A 581 -0.24 18.86 2.33
C PHE A 581 -1.64 18.26 2.17
N LEU A 582 -2.61 18.69 3.00
CA LEU A 582 -3.96 18.11 2.97
C LEU A 582 -4.66 18.50 1.68
N VAL A 583 -5.17 17.48 0.99
CA VAL A 583 -5.82 17.60 -0.31
C VAL A 583 -7.23 17.04 -0.31
N PHE A 584 -7.65 16.27 0.70
CA PHE A 584 -9.02 15.73 0.74
C PHE A 584 -10.09 16.77 1.05
N GLU A 585 -9.71 17.90 1.63
CA GLU A 585 -10.60 19.02 1.94
C GLU A 585 -9.98 20.39 1.75
#